data_AF-A0A523QWH7-F1
#
_entry.id   AF-A0A523QWH7-F1
#
_cell.length_a   1.000
_cell.length_b   1.000
_cell.length_c   1.000
_cell.angle_alpha   90.00
_cell.angle_beta   90.00
_cell.angle_gamma   90.00
#
_symmetry.space_group_name_H-M   'P 1'
#
loop_
_entity.id
_entity.type
_entity.pdbx_description
1 polymer ?
#
loop_
_entity_poly.entity_id
_entity_poly.type
_entity_poly.pdbx_seq_one_letter_code
_entity_poly.pdbx_strand_id
1 'polypeptide(L)'
;MNITSIIALIVATVIPLIVLYIIYTRDFYGTGAFSYVILCFVWGGVAFAFAYLINSYLISNGIIERLTVIRVVAPIEEEILKGLILIYLIRRPQFTYFVDGAIYGFAVGIGFAIFENYYYIWGDLGALSLAIQRVISVNLVHATGSAIIGIAFGLARFSRLRGRIVQVLTGLALAAALHAVFNNLVTTVSRGLDIVFAVIIGFIGLSTIWATIKRGLAEEKAWIEETLGMADRVTPGEAEVVHRITKVDEILEPLAMRFGKEKASQIEKFIKIQAKLGILRKTLEKLQDENLLEDARKEMALLRQEMDAVRKSVGTYTMMYLRGIFMEEDSQLWGSLERGIIEERLISHPVPEGGGLWGKLDEVIKPPNSLDE
;
A
#
# COMPACT_ATOMS: atom_id res chain seq x y z
N MET A 1 1.85 23.63 29.58
CA MET A 1 2.27 22.28 29.15
C MET A 1 3.78 22.21 29.30
N ASN A 2 4.33 21.21 29.99
CA ASN A 2 5.79 21.08 30.10
C ASN A 2 6.37 20.59 28.75
N ILE A 3 7.66 20.85 28.51
CA ILE A 3 8.34 20.47 27.27
C ILE A 3 8.27 18.94 27.05
N THR A 4 8.38 18.18 28.13
CA THR A 4 8.32 16.71 28.10
C THR A 4 7.00 16.17 27.55
N SER A 5 5.85 16.72 27.95
CA SER A 5 4.54 16.33 27.41
C SER A 5 4.40 16.73 25.93
N ILE A 6 4.96 17.86 25.51
CA ILE A 6 4.98 18.23 24.08
C ILE A 6 5.75 17.17 23.28
N ILE A 7 6.96 16.81 23.72
CA ILE A 7 7.78 15.79 23.06
C ILE A 7 7.05 14.44 23.05
N ALA A 8 6.43 14.05 24.17
CA ALA A 8 5.65 12.83 24.29
C ALA A 8 4.50 12.76 23.27
N LEU A 9 3.73 13.84 23.11
CA LEU A 9 2.66 13.92 22.13
C LEU A 9 3.18 13.87 20.69
N ILE A 10 4.33 14.50 20.40
CA ILE A 10 4.99 14.41 19.09
C ILE A 10 5.36 12.95 18.81
N VAL A 11 6.02 12.27 19.74
CA VAL A 11 6.39 10.85 19.62
C VAL A 11 5.16 9.98 19.39
N ALA A 12 4.10 10.19 20.18
CA ALA A 12 2.84 9.47 20.10
C ALA A 12 2.04 9.72 18.81
N THR A 13 2.43 10.71 18.02
CA THR A 13 1.79 11.07 16.74
C THR A 13 2.65 10.67 15.55
N VAL A 14 3.91 11.10 15.54
CA VAL A 14 4.81 11.00 14.39
C VAL A 14 5.18 9.55 14.10
N ILE A 15 5.52 8.75 15.13
CA ILE A 15 5.92 7.36 14.91
C ILE A 15 4.77 6.54 14.28
N PRO A 16 3.54 6.56 14.83
CA PRO A 16 2.41 5.86 14.20
C PRO A 16 2.10 6.32 12.78
N LEU A 17 2.23 7.63 12.49
CA LEU A 17 2.06 8.16 11.14
C LEU A 17 3.14 7.66 10.17
N ILE A 18 4.39 7.55 10.62
CA ILE A 18 5.47 6.95 9.82
C ILE A 18 5.14 5.48 9.53
N VAL A 19 4.68 4.71 10.51
CA VAL A 19 4.29 3.30 10.30
C VAL A 19 3.12 3.20 9.31
N LEU A 20 2.10 4.04 9.43
CA LEU A 20 0.99 4.11 8.48
C LEU A 20 1.50 4.46 7.06
N TYR A 21 2.40 5.43 6.94
CA TYR A 21 3.00 5.80 5.66
C TYR A 21 3.79 4.64 5.05
N ILE A 22 4.59 3.92 5.86
CA ILE A 22 5.33 2.74 5.41
C ILE A 22 4.38 1.67 4.89
N ILE A 23 3.27 1.39 5.58
CA ILE A 23 2.28 0.39 5.14
C ILE A 23 1.56 0.85 3.87
N TYR A 24 1.13 2.11 3.83
CA TYR A 24 0.45 2.68 2.66
C TYR A 24 1.33 2.62 1.40
N THR A 25 2.62 2.92 1.53
CA THR A 25 3.57 2.88 0.40
C THR A 25 3.92 1.48 -0.08
N ARG A 26 3.46 0.42 0.60
CA ARG A 26 3.57 -0.97 0.08
C ARG A 26 2.45 -1.37 -0.85
N ASP A 27 1.40 -0.58 -0.99
CA ASP A 27 0.46 -0.73 -2.09
C ASP A 27 1.11 -0.19 -3.38
N PHE A 28 1.91 -1.03 -4.04
CA PHE A 28 2.59 -0.69 -5.29
C PHE A 28 1.63 -0.47 -6.45
N TYR A 29 0.43 -1.06 -6.37
CA TYR A 29 -0.59 -0.96 -7.42
C TYR A 29 -1.39 0.34 -7.33
N GLY A 30 -1.31 1.05 -6.19
CA GLY A 30 -2.05 2.29 -5.96
C GLY A 30 -3.55 2.09 -6.11
N THR A 31 -4.05 0.91 -5.72
CA THR A 31 -5.47 0.58 -5.79
C THR A 31 -6.27 1.48 -4.85
N GLY A 32 -5.69 1.79 -3.69
CA GLY A 32 -6.32 2.60 -2.68
C GLY A 32 -6.25 4.11 -2.98
N ALA A 33 -7.40 4.80 -2.82
CA ALA A 33 -7.43 6.25 -2.86
C ALA A 33 -6.79 6.81 -1.59
N PHE A 34 -5.75 7.64 -1.71
CA PHE A 34 -5.12 8.31 -0.56
C PHE A 34 -6.12 9.08 0.30
N SER A 35 -7.15 9.66 -0.33
CA SER A 35 -8.26 10.33 0.36
C SER A 35 -9.03 9.40 1.30
N TYR A 36 -9.15 8.10 0.98
CA TYR A 36 -9.81 7.12 1.85
C TYR A 36 -8.94 6.77 3.06
N VAL A 37 -7.61 6.73 2.91
CA VAL A 37 -6.68 6.56 4.04
C VAL A 37 -6.82 7.73 5.02
N ILE A 38 -6.85 8.98 4.52
CA ILE A 38 -7.08 10.17 5.34
C ILE A 38 -8.45 10.12 6.01
N LEU A 39 -9.51 9.79 5.26
CA LEU A 39 -10.86 9.70 5.80
C LEU A 39 -10.96 8.66 6.92
N CYS A 40 -10.34 7.49 6.74
CA CYS A 40 -10.25 6.44 7.76
C CYS A 40 -9.49 6.92 9.00
N PHE A 41 -8.33 7.57 8.81
CA PHE A 41 -7.56 8.13 9.91
C PHE A 41 -8.38 9.13 10.73
N VAL A 42 -9.05 10.08 10.05
CA VAL A 42 -9.92 11.06 10.71
C VAL A 42 -11.10 10.37 11.41
N TRP A 43 -11.70 9.37 10.77
CA TRP A 43 -12.76 8.57 11.38
C TRP A 43 -12.30 7.87 12.65
N GLY A 44 -11.06 7.40 12.72
CA GLY A 44 -10.47 6.84 13.95
C GLY A 44 -10.55 7.81 15.13
N GLY A 45 -10.21 9.08 14.92
CA GLY A 45 -10.35 10.13 15.94
C GLY A 45 -11.81 10.41 16.32
N VAL A 46 -12.71 10.42 15.34
CA VAL A 46 -14.16 10.57 15.58
C VAL A 46 -14.73 9.40 16.38
N ALA A 47 -14.33 8.17 16.04
CA ALA A 47 -14.71 6.96 16.76
C ALA A 47 -14.20 6.99 18.20
N PHE A 48 -12.98 7.48 18.44
CA PHE A 48 -12.47 7.71 19.80
C PHE A 48 -13.33 8.71 20.57
N ALA A 49 -13.72 9.83 19.96
CA ALA A 49 -14.56 10.82 20.62
C ALA A 49 -15.92 10.22 21.05
N PHE A 50 -16.57 9.43 20.19
CA PHE A 50 -17.80 8.73 20.54
C PHE A 50 -17.59 7.70 21.65
N ALA A 51 -16.56 6.85 21.55
CA ALA A 51 -16.24 5.86 22.58
C ALA A 51 -15.98 6.53 23.93
N TYR A 52 -15.20 7.61 23.95
CA TYR A 52 -14.92 8.39 25.15
C TYR A 52 -16.20 8.91 25.81
N LEU A 53 -17.13 9.47 25.04
CA LEU A 53 -18.40 9.98 25.56
C LEU A 53 -19.27 8.85 26.13
N ILE A 54 -19.40 7.74 25.41
CA ILE A 54 -20.19 6.57 25.85
C ILE A 54 -19.61 6.00 27.14
N ASN A 55 -18.30 5.72 27.16
CA ASN A 55 -17.63 5.13 28.31
C ASN A 55 -17.65 6.06 29.53
N SER A 56 -17.44 7.36 29.33
CA SER A 56 -17.53 8.35 30.40
C SER A 56 -18.94 8.43 30.98
N TYR A 57 -19.98 8.37 30.15
CA TYR A 57 -21.37 8.37 30.59
C TYR A 57 -21.71 7.12 31.42
N LEU A 58 -21.32 5.93 30.94
CA LEU A 58 -21.55 4.66 31.63
C LEU A 58 -20.88 4.63 33.01
N ILE A 59 -19.65 5.14 33.10
CA ILE A 59 -18.88 5.15 34.35
C ILE A 59 -19.40 6.22 35.31
N SER A 60 -19.62 7.45 34.85
CA SER A 60 -19.99 8.58 35.72
C SER A 60 -21.38 8.43 36.35
N ASN A 61 -22.31 7.76 35.65
CA ASN A 61 -23.64 7.47 36.17
C ASN A 61 -23.72 6.15 36.94
N GLY A 62 -22.58 5.44 37.13
CA GLY A 62 -22.54 4.18 37.86
C GLY A 62 -23.32 3.04 37.20
N ILE A 63 -23.56 3.11 35.89
CA ILE A 63 -24.30 2.09 35.13
C ILE A 63 -23.47 0.80 35.03
N ILE A 64 -22.17 0.95 34.76
CA ILE A 64 -21.20 -0.14 34.68
C ILE A 64 -19.93 0.25 35.43
N GLU A 65 -19.34 -0.69 36.16
CA GLU A 65 -18.07 -0.48 36.85
C GLU A 65 -16.94 -0.14 35.85
N ARG A 66 -16.07 0.81 36.21
CA ARG A 66 -14.94 1.27 35.39
C ARG A 66 -14.07 0.12 34.85
N LEU A 67 -13.72 -0.87 35.66
CA LEU A 67 -12.87 -1.98 35.20
C LEU A 67 -13.59 -2.86 34.20
N THR A 68 -14.89 -3.11 34.38
CA THR A 68 -15.73 -3.85 33.44
C THR A 68 -15.87 -3.09 32.11
N VAL A 69 -15.98 -1.77 32.15
CA VAL A 69 -15.95 -0.94 30.94
C VAL A 69 -14.62 -1.13 30.20
N ILE A 70 -13.49 -0.91 30.86
CA ILE A 70 -12.16 -0.99 30.22
C ILE A 70 -11.87 -2.40 29.66
N ARG A 71 -12.27 -3.46 30.37
CA ARG A 71 -11.87 -4.85 30.04
C ARG A 71 -12.80 -5.55 29.05
N VAL A 72 -14.06 -5.15 28.96
CA VAL A 72 -15.10 -5.91 28.23
C VAL A 72 -15.94 -5.02 27.33
N VAL A 73 -16.53 -3.95 27.88
CA VAL A 73 -17.42 -3.07 27.10
C VAL A 73 -16.57 -2.38 26.03
N ALA A 74 -15.56 -1.62 26.47
CA ALA A 74 -14.69 -0.80 25.62
C ALA A 74 -14.15 -1.51 24.38
N PRO A 75 -13.55 -2.70 24.51
CA PRO A 75 -13.11 -3.48 23.37
C PRO A 75 -14.18 -3.79 22.33
N ILE A 76 -15.43 -3.96 22.72
CA ILE A 76 -16.52 -4.29 21.81
C ILE A 76 -17.05 -3.02 21.13
N GLU A 77 -17.42 -1.98 21.90
CA GLU A 77 -18.03 -0.81 21.25
C GLU A 77 -17.03 -0.01 20.43
N GLU A 78 -15.77 0.09 20.86
CA GLU A 78 -14.76 0.80 20.09
C GLU A 78 -14.50 0.16 18.73
N GLU A 79 -14.38 -1.18 18.67
CA GLU A 79 -14.14 -1.88 17.42
C GLU A 79 -15.36 -1.79 16.48
N ILE A 80 -16.58 -1.78 17.03
CA ILE A 80 -17.80 -1.48 16.25
C ILE A 80 -17.72 -0.06 15.67
N LEU A 81 -17.44 0.95 16.50
CA LEU A 81 -17.36 2.36 16.08
C LEU A 81 -16.29 2.58 15.01
N LYS A 82 -15.11 1.98 15.17
CA LYS A 82 -14.01 1.99 14.18
C LYS A 82 -14.47 1.37 12.85
N GLY A 83 -15.19 0.25 12.90
CA GLY A 83 -15.66 -0.48 11.72
C GLY A 83 -16.71 0.23 10.87
N LEU A 84 -17.43 1.24 11.40
CA LEU A 84 -18.55 1.88 10.70
C LEU A 84 -18.15 2.51 9.36
N ILE A 85 -17.00 3.18 9.28
CA ILE A 85 -16.53 3.77 8.01
C ILE A 85 -16.22 2.71 6.95
N LEU A 86 -15.81 1.52 7.37
CA LEU A 86 -15.47 0.43 6.46
C LEU A 86 -16.71 -0.17 5.80
N ILE A 87 -17.88 -0.14 6.47
CA ILE A 87 -19.18 -0.52 5.88
C ILE A 87 -19.53 0.39 4.70
N TYR A 88 -19.13 1.66 4.77
CA TYR A 88 -19.33 2.62 3.69
C TYR A 88 -18.29 2.42 2.57
N LEU A 89 -17.00 2.33 2.90
CA LEU A 89 -15.92 2.25 1.91
C LEU A 89 -15.94 0.96 1.09
N ILE A 90 -16.33 -0.16 1.69
CA ILE A 90 -16.48 -1.43 0.98
C ILE A 90 -17.56 -1.41 -0.10
N ARG A 91 -18.42 -0.39 -0.16
CA ARG A 91 -19.37 -0.23 -1.26
C ARG A 91 -18.87 0.69 -2.36
N ARG A 92 -17.66 1.24 -2.22
CA ARG A 92 -17.07 2.16 -3.20
C ARG A 92 -16.37 1.38 -4.32
N PRO A 93 -16.49 1.81 -5.59
CA PRO A 93 -15.86 1.09 -6.70
C PRO A 93 -14.33 1.16 -6.65
N GLN A 94 -13.76 2.17 -6.00
CA GLN A 94 -12.31 2.28 -5.79
C GLN A 94 -11.77 1.27 -4.76
N PHE A 95 -12.63 0.64 -3.95
CA PHE A 95 -12.22 -0.45 -3.09
C PHE A 95 -12.15 -1.73 -3.94
N THR A 96 -10.95 -2.24 -4.16
CA THR A 96 -10.69 -3.34 -5.09
C THR A 96 -10.64 -4.69 -4.39
N TYR A 97 -9.87 -4.81 -3.30
CA TYR A 97 -9.62 -6.08 -2.63
C TYR A 97 -9.48 -5.97 -1.10
N PHE A 98 -9.28 -7.10 -0.40
CA PHE A 98 -9.15 -7.09 1.05
C PHE A 98 -7.89 -6.37 1.53
N VAL A 99 -6.88 -6.21 0.67
CA VAL A 99 -5.65 -5.46 0.97
C VAL A 99 -5.97 -3.99 1.25
N ASP A 100 -6.82 -3.35 0.42
CA ASP A 100 -7.35 -2.02 0.68
C ASP A 100 -8.05 -1.96 2.04
N GLY A 101 -8.87 -2.98 2.35
CA GLY A 101 -9.53 -3.13 3.64
C GLY A 101 -8.54 -3.15 4.80
N ALA A 102 -7.46 -3.93 4.69
CA ALA A 102 -6.41 -3.99 5.71
C ALA A 102 -5.76 -2.61 5.93
N ILE A 103 -5.41 -1.90 4.86
CA ILE A 103 -4.77 -0.58 4.92
C ILE A 103 -5.72 0.47 5.52
N TYR A 104 -6.98 0.49 5.08
CA TYR A 104 -8.00 1.40 5.59
C TYR A 104 -8.31 1.14 7.05
N GLY A 105 -8.46 -0.13 7.44
CA GLY A 105 -8.63 -0.53 8.83
C GLY A 105 -7.43 -0.13 9.69
N PHE A 106 -6.22 -0.38 9.20
CA PHE A 106 -4.99 0.05 9.88
C PHE A 106 -4.98 1.57 10.11
N ALA A 107 -5.38 2.36 9.11
CA ALA A 107 -5.48 3.82 9.22
C ALA A 107 -6.51 4.26 10.28
N VAL A 108 -7.69 3.61 10.35
CA VAL A 108 -8.69 3.87 11.41
C VAL A 108 -8.08 3.61 12.79
N GLY A 109 -7.42 2.47 12.97
CA GLY A 109 -6.83 2.10 14.25
C GLY A 109 -5.70 3.04 14.69
N ILE A 110 -4.84 3.48 13.76
CA ILE A 110 -3.79 4.48 14.03
C ILE A 110 -4.42 5.82 14.42
N GLY A 111 -5.43 6.29 13.68
CA GLY A 111 -6.17 7.50 14.03
C GLY A 111 -6.72 7.42 15.44
N PHE A 112 -7.46 6.37 15.75
CA PHE A 112 -8.04 6.15 17.08
C PHE A 112 -6.97 6.18 18.18
N ALA A 113 -5.89 5.40 18.00
CA ALA A 113 -4.83 5.30 18.99
C ALA A 113 -4.11 6.62 19.27
N ILE A 114 -3.91 7.47 18.26
CA ILE A 114 -3.30 8.80 18.46
C ILE A 114 -4.19 9.66 19.36
N PHE A 115 -5.49 9.74 19.10
CA PHE A 115 -6.38 10.55 19.95
C PHE A 115 -6.52 9.97 21.36
N GLU A 116 -6.55 8.64 21.49
CA GLU A 116 -6.51 7.99 22.80
C GLU A 116 -5.21 8.30 23.55
N ASN A 117 -4.05 8.22 22.89
CA ASN A 117 -2.77 8.56 23.48
C ASN A 117 -2.75 9.99 24.03
N TYR A 118 -3.37 10.94 23.34
CA TYR A 118 -3.45 12.32 23.81
C TYR A 118 -4.20 12.39 25.13
N TYR A 119 -5.32 11.69 25.25
CA TYR A 119 -6.09 11.63 26.50
C TYR A 119 -5.27 11.06 27.66
N TYR A 120 -4.47 10.01 27.45
CA TYR A 120 -3.66 9.40 28.51
C TYR A 120 -2.38 10.17 28.85
N ILE A 121 -1.73 10.77 27.87
CA ILE A 121 -0.45 11.49 28.06
C ILE A 121 -0.70 12.87 28.68
N TRP A 122 -1.88 13.44 28.47
CA TRP A 122 -2.20 14.78 28.95
C TRP A 122 -2.19 14.86 30.48
N GLY A 123 -1.23 15.59 31.03
CA GLY A 123 -1.09 15.79 32.47
C GLY A 123 -0.32 14.68 33.21
N ASP A 124 0.25 13.70 32.49
CA ASP A 124 1.06 12.64 33.09
C ASP A 124 2.50 13.10 33.38
N LEU A 125 3.00 12.82 34.58
CA LEU A 125 4.36 13.20 35.01
C LEU A 125 5.46 12.37 34.30
N GLY A 126 5.13 11.17 33.84
CA GLY A 126 5.96 10.26 33.04
C GLY A 126 5.55 10.22 31.56
N ALA A 127 5.05 11.34 31.03
CA ALA A 127 4.48 11.46 29.69
C ALA A 127 5.32 10.81 28.58
N LEU A 128 6.65 10.98 28.59
CA LEU A 128 7.52 10.44 27.54
C LEU A 128 7.62 8.90 27.60
N SER A 129 7.84 8.33 28.79
CA SER A 129 7.87 6.86 28.95
C SER A 129 6.52 6.24 28.59
N LEU A 130 5.42 6.87 28.99
CA LEU A 130 4.07 6.44 28.66
C LEU A 130 3.83 6.49 27.15
N ALA A 131 4.25 7.57 26.48
CA ALA A 131 4.14 7.70 25.03
C ALA A 131 4.89 6.58 24.29
N ILE A 132 6.14 6.30 24.69
CA ILE A 132 6.94 5.23 24.07
C ILE A 132 6.25 3.88 24.25
N GLN A 133 5.83 3.55 25.48
CA GLN A 133 5.12 2.30 25.77
C GLN A 133 3.86 2.15 24.91
N ARG A 134 3.04 3.20 24.80
CA ARG A 134 1.78 3.16 24.06
C ARG A 134 1.99 3.05 22.55
N VAL A 135 2.99 3.74 22.00
CA VAL A 135 3.35 3.64 20.57
C VAL A 135 3.73 2.22 20.17
N ILE A 136 4.48 1.50 21.00
CA ILE A 136 4.94 0.14 20.70
C ILE A 136 3.93 -0.94 21.11
N SER A 137 2.80 -0.58 21.70
CA SER A 137 1.77 -1.52 22.15
C SER A 137 0.37 -1.10 21.66
N VAL A 138 -0.27 -0.17 22.35
CA VAL A 138 -1.64 0.32 22.11
C VAL A 138 -1.88 0.68 20.64
N ASN A 139 -0.96 1.44 20.02
CA ASN A 139 -1.09 1.79 18.60
C ASN A 139 -1.09 0.56 17.69
N LEU A 140 -0.22 -0.41 17.96
CA LEU A 140 -0.15 -1.63 17.16
C LEU A 140 -1.39 -2.49 17.36
N VAL A 141 -1.93 -2.56 18.57
CA VAL A 141 -3.14 -3.34 18.87
C VAL A 141 -4.36 -2.73 18.19
N HIS A 142 -4.58 -1.43 18.30
CA HIS A 142 -5.69 -0.77 17.59
C HIS A 142 -5.53 -0.87 16.07
N ALA A 143 -4.34 -0.61 15.55
CA ALA A 143 -4.09 -0.73 14.12
C ALA A 143 -4.32 -2.16 13.61
N THR A 144 -3.89 -3.17 14.38
CA THR A 144 -4.12 -4.59 14.08
C THR A 144 -5.60 -4.94 14.14
N GLY A 145 -6.28 -4.61 15.23
CA GLY A 145 -7.71 -4.90 15.43
C GLY A 145 -8.57 -4.32 14.31
N SER A 146 -8.36 -3.03 14.00
CA SER A 146 -9.08 -2.39 12.91
C SER A 146 -8.70 -2.91 11.53
N ALA A 147 -7.44 -3.31 11.30
CA ALA A 147 -7.03 -3.99 10.06
C ALA A 147 -7.71 -5.38 9.91
N ILE A 148 -7.90 -6.14 10.99
CA ILE A 148 -8.65 -7.41 10.98
C ILE A 148 -10.09 -7.16 10.52
N ILE A 149 -10.75 -6.12 11.06
CA ILE A 149 -12.10 -5.73 10.63
C ILE A 149 -12.09 -5.39 9.14
N GLY A 150 -11.13 -4.59 8.69
CA GLY A 150 -11.00 -4.20 7.28
C GLY A 150 -10.79 -5.38 6.32
N ILE A 151 -9.93 -6.34 6.69
CA ILE A 151 -9.73 -7.57 5.91
C ILE A 151 -11.04 -8.37 5.85
N ALA A 152 -11.65 -8.62 7.01
CA ALA A 152 -12.86 -9.42 7.11
C ALA A 152 -14.01 -8.80 6.30
N PHE A 153 -14.15 -7.47 6.37
CA PHE A 153 -15.14 -6.74 5.60
C PHE A 153 -14.78 -6.86 4.12
N GLY A 154 -13.54 -6.58 3.70
CA GLY A 154 -13.12 -6.69 2.30
C GLY A 154 -13.43 -8.06 1.68
N LEU A 155 -13.22 -9.15 2.42
CA LEU A 155 -13.62 -10.50 2.01
C LEU A 155 -15.14 -10.66 1.91
N ALA A 156 -15.89 -10.05 2.84
CA ALA A 156 -17.35 -10.01 2.86
C ALA A 156 -18.00 -9.31 1.66
N ARG A 157 -17.22 -8.46 0.94
CA ARG A 157 -17.66 -7.84 -0.32
C ARG A 157 -18.04 -8.88 -1.37
N PHE A 158 -17.26 -9.95 -1.46
CA PHE A 158 -17.38 -11.01 -2.48
C PHE A 158 -18.30 -12.17 -2.07
N SER A 159 -18.79 -12.14 -0.83
CA SER A 159 -19.61 -13.21 -0.27
C SER A 159 -21.11 -12.98 -0.44
N ARG A 160 -21.86 -14.09 -0.54
CA ARG A 160 -23.33 -14.11 -0.40
C ARG A 160 -23.73 -13.63 0.99
N LEU A 161 -25.00 -13.26 1.18
CA LEU A 161 -25.52 -12.69 2.42
C LEU A 161 -25.07 -13.44 3.70
N ARG A 162 -25.23 -14.78 3.74
CA ARG A 162 -24.79 -15.58 4.90
C ARG A 162 -23.28 -15.49 5.14
N GLY A 163 -22.47 -15.68 4.11
CA GLY A 163 -21.00 -15.59 4.21
C GLY A 163 -20.54 -14.19 4.60
N ARG A 164 -21.19 -13.15 4.05
CA ARG A 164 -20.93 -11.75 4.38
C ARG A 164 -21.17 -11.45 5.86
N ILE A 165 -22.31 -11.89 6.41
CA ILE A 165 -22.62 -11.74 7.83
C ILE A 165 -21.58 -12.47 8.69
N VAL A 166 -21.24 -13.72 8.35
CA VAL A 166 -20.25 -14.50 9.09
C VAL A 166 -18.89 -13.81 9.10
N GLN A 167 -18.42 -13.32 7.95
CA GLN A 167 -17.12 -12.65 7.85
C GLN A 167 -17.10 -11.35 8.65
N VAL A 168 -18.13 -10.50 8.51
CA VAL A 168 -18.26 -9.25 9.29
C VAL A 168 -18.24 -9.52 10.80
N LEU A 169 -19.07 -10.46 11.26
CA LEU A 169 -19.14 -10.81 12.69
C LEU A 169 -17.84 -11.42 13.19
N THR A 170 -17.20 -12.27 12.39
CA THR A 170 -15.91 -12.89 12.75
C THR A 170 -14.82 -11.82 12.88
N GLY A 171 -14.75 -10.87 11.95
CA GLY A 171 -13.78 -9.77 12.01
C GLY A 171 -13.94 -8.92 13.26
N LEU A 172 -15.19 -8.50 13.56
CA LEU A 172 -15.51 -7.75 14.77
C LEU A 172 -15.19 -8.53 16.05
N ALA A 173 -15.58 -9.82 16.09
CA ALA A 173 -15.33 -10.67 17.25
C ALA A 173 -13.83 -10.88 17.50
N LEU A 174 -13.04 -11.12 16.45
CA LEU A 174 -11.59 -11.29 16.56
C LEU A 174 -10.90 -10.01 17.01
N ALA A 175 -11.29 -8.86 16.46
CA ALA A 175 -10.74 -7.57 16.85
C ALA A 175 -11.08 -7.23 18.32
N ALA A 176 -12.36 -7.38 18.71
CA ALA A 176 -12.79 -7.14 20.08
C ALA A 176 -12.14 -8.11 21.07
N ALA A 177 -11.97 -9.39 20.70
CA ALA A 177 -11.28 -10.37 21.53
C ALA A 177 -9.80 -10.03 21.71
N LEU A 178 -9.08 -9.68 20.63
CA LEU A 178 -7.68 -9.24 20.70
C LEU A 178 -7.54 -8.03 21.62
N HIS A 179 -8.41 -7.03 21.46
CA HIS A 179 -8.39 -5.81 22.25
C HIS A 179 -8.76 -6.09 23.72
N ALA A 180 -9.77 -6.92 23.99
CA ALA A 180 -10.12 -7.33 25.35
C ALA A 180 -8.98 -8.10 26.03
N VAL A 181 -8.34 -9.04 25.33
CA VAL A 181 -7.17 -9.77 25.85
C VAL A 181 -6.05 -8.80 26.20
N PHE A 182 -5.75 -7.84 25.33
CA PHE A 182 -4.76 -6.81 25.60
C PHE A 182 -5.11 -5.99 26.84
N ASN A 183 -6.34 -5.46 26.93
CA ASN A 183 -6.79 -4.65 28.07
C ASN A 183 -6.77 -5.43 29.38
N ASN A 184 -7.21 -6.69 29.37
CA ASN A 184 -7.14 -7.55 30.55
C ASN A 184 -5.70 -7.77 30.98
N LEU A 185 -4.80 -8.05 30.03
CA LEU A 185 -3.39 -8.30 30.33
C LEU A 185 -2.70 -7.06 30.93
N VAL A 186 -2.85 -5.88 30.32
CA VAL A 186 -2.20 -4.66 30.82
C VAL A 186 -2.81 -4.14 32.14
N THR A 187 -4.01 -4.59 32.50
CA THR A 187 -4.68 -4.18 33.76
C THR A 187 -4.61 -5.23 34.87
N THR A 188 -4.02 -6.40 34.64
CA THR A 188 -3.94 -7.50 35.64
C THR A 188 -2.52 -7.92 35.97
N VAL A 189 -1.59 -7.82 35.02
CA VAL A 189 -0.21 -8.27 35.20
C VAL A 189 0.59 -7.27 36.03
N SER A 190 1.59 -7.77 36.77
CA SER A 190 2.49 -6.93 37.58
C SER A 190 3.25 -5.92 36.72
N ARG A 191 3.54 -4.76 37.33
CA ARG A 191 4.28 -3.66 36.69
C ARG A 191 5.63 -4.16 36.14
N GLY A 192 5.84 -3.99 34.84
CA GLY A 192 7.03 -4.39 34.08
C GLY A 192 6.77 -5.54 33.12
N LEU A 193 6.02 -6.57 33.55
CA LEU A 193 5.65 -7.70 32.67
C LEU A 193 4.52 -7.34 31.71
N ASP A 194 3.63 -6.43 32.12
CA ASP A 194 2.58 -5.85 31.28
C ASP A 194 3.16 -5.24 29.99
N ILE A 195 4.26 -4.49 30.09
CA ILE A 195 4.94 -3.87 28.94
C ILE A 195 5.45 -4.94 27.97
N VAL A 196 6.11 -5.98 28.49
CA VAL A 196 6.70 -7.05 27.66
C VAL A 196 5.62 -7.75 26.84
N PHE A 197 4.53 -8.16 27.48
CA PHE A 197 3.42 -8.80 26.78
C PHE A 197 2.71 -7.85 25.83
N ALA A 198 2.51 -6.58 26.22
CA ALA A 198 1.89 -5.55 25.38
C ALA A 198 2.67 -5.35 24.06
N VAL A 199 4.00 -5.31 24.15
CA VAL A 199 4.91 -5.24 23.00
C VAL A 199 4.80 -6.50 22.14
N ILE A 200 4.89 -7.69 22.75
CA ILE A 200 4.79 -8.96 22.03
C ILE A 200 3.48 -9.05 21.24
N ILE A 201 2.35 -8.74 21.86
CA ILE A 201 1.04 -8.77 21.21
C ILE A 201 1.00 -7.77 20.05
N GLY A 202 1.48 -6.54 20.27
CA GLY A 202 1.55 -5.51 19.23
C GLY A 202 2.38 -5.94 18.01
N PHE A 203 3.58 -6.47 18.22
CA PHE A 203 4.45 -6.92 17.13
C PHE A 203 3.95 -8.18 16.43
N ILE A 204 3.34 -9.13 17.15
CA ILE A 204 2.67 -10.28 16.54
C ILE A 204 1.55 -9.79 15.63
N GLY A 205 0.70 -8.89 16.13
CA GLY A 205 -0.39 -8.28 15.35
C GLY A 205 0.11 -7.61 14.07
N LEU A 206 1.10 -6.71 14.20
CA LEU A 206 1.73 -6.04 13.06
C LEU A 206 2.31 -7.04 12.05
N SER A 207 3.01 -8.06 12.52
CA SER A 207 3.63 -9.09 11.67
C SER A 207 2.57 -9.91 10.92
N THR A 208 1.47 -10.27 11.58
CA THR A 208 0.34 -10.98 10.96
C THR A 208 -0.33 -10.13 9.89
N ILE A 209 -0.60 -8.85 10.17
CA ILE A 209 -1.18 -7.94 9.18
C ILE A 209 -0.24 -7.75 7.99
N TRP A 210 1.05 -7.50 8.25
CA TRP A 210 2.06 -7.37 7.22
C TRP A 210 2.13 -8.62 6.31
N ALA A 211 2.18 -9.81 6.90
CA ALA A 211 2.19 -11.06 6.15
C ALA A 211 0.91 -11.24 5.31
N THR A 212 -0.24 -10.82 5.83
CA THR A 212 -1.53 -10.90 5.13
C THR A 212 -1.61 -9.93 3.97
N ILE A 213 -1.16 -8.68 4.14
CA ILE A 213 -1.03 -7.69 3.07
C ILE A 213 -0.09 -8.21 1.98
N LYS A 214 1.10 -8.73 2.36
CA LYS A 214 2.06 -9.28 1.41
C LYS A 214 1.48 -10.43 0.58
N ARG A 215 0.70 -11.32 1.20
CA ARG A 215 0.00 -12.42 0.50
C ARG A 215 -1.06 -11.87 -0.45
N GLY A 216 -1.87 -10.91 0.00
CA GLY A 216 -2.90 -10.28 -0.82
C GLY A 216 -2.33 -9.54 -2.04
N LEU A 217 -1.23 -8.81 -1.88
CA LEU A 217 -0.53 -8.15 -2.99
C LEU A 217 0.01 -9.16 -4.01
N ALA A 218 0.49 -10.33 -3.55
CA ALA A 218 0.92 -11.40 -4.45
C ALA A 218 -0.26 -12.00 -5.23
N GLU A 219 -1.44 -12.11 -4.60
CA GLU A 219 -2.67 -12.52 -5.29
C GLU A 219 -3.13 -11.46 -6.31
N GLU A 220 -3.08 -10.17 -5.97
CA GLU A 220 -3.38 -9.09 -6.91
C GLU A 220 -2.43 -9.08 -8.11
N LYS A 221 -1.14 -9.36 -7.90
CA LYS A 221 -0.18 -9.56 -8.99
C LYS A 221 -0.64 -10.67 -9.93
N ALA A 222 -1.05 -11.80 -9.39
CA ALA A 222 -1.52 -12.93 -10.20
C ALA A 222 -2.82 -12.57 -10.96
N TRP A 223 -3.70 -11.76 -10.38
CA TRP A 223 -4.91 -11.30 -11.05
C TRP A 223 -4.59 -10.37 -12.21
N ILE A 224 -3.63 -9.46 -12.02
CA ILE A 224 -3.10 -8.59 -13.08
C ILE A 224 -2.60 -9.46 -14.23
N GLU A 225 -1.72 -10.44 -13.96
CA GLU A 225 -1.15 -11.34 -14.97
C GLU A 225 -2.21 -12.16 -15.72
N GLU A 226 -3.28 -12.58 -15.04
CA GLU A 226 -4.35 -13.37 -15.65
C GLU A 226 -5.29 -12.53 -16.53
N THR A 227 -5.52 -11.27 -16.16
CA THR A 227 -6.65 -10.49 -16.71
C THR A 227 -6.23 -9.33 -17.62
N LEU A 228 -5.00 -8.82 -17.50
CA LEU A 228 -4.53 -7.74 -18.35
C LEU A 228 -4.32 -8.22 -19.78
N GLY A 229 -4.87 -7.46 -20.71
CA GLY A 229 -4.68 -7.73 -22.13
C GLY A 229 -5.43 -6.76 -23.03
N MET A 230 -5.64 -7.19 -24.27
CA MET A 230 -6.22 -6.34 -25.32
C MET A 230 -7.63 -5.84 -24.99
N ALA A 231 -8.38 -6.57 -24.17
CA ALA A 231 -9.71 -6.15 -23.71
C ALA A 231 -9.67 -4.87 -22.84
N ASP A 232 -8.52 -4.51 -22.27
CA ASP A 232 -8.28 -3.24 -21.57
C ASP A 232 -7.46 -2.24 -22.39
N ARG A 233 -7.27 -2.51 -23.69
CA ARG A 233 -6.41 -1.70 -24.59
C ARG A 233 -4.97 -1.59 -24.08
N VAL A 234 -4.47 -2.64 -23.44
CA VAL A 234 -3.09 -2.77 -22.97
C VAL A 234 -2.33 -3.68 -23.92
N THR A 235 -1.19 -3.19 -24.42
CA THR A 235 -0.32 -3.99 -25.30
C THR A 235 0.52 -4.99 -24.50
N PRO A 236 1.03 -6.09 -25.10
CA PRO A 236 1.88 -7.05 -24.39
C PRO A 236 3.10 -6.41 -23.70
N GLY A 237 3.81 -5.50 -24.38
CA GLY A 237 4.94 -4.78 -23.77
C GLY A 237 4.54 -3.79 -22.66
N GLU A 238 3.29 -3.31 -22.64
CA GLU A 238 2.77 -2.53 -21.51
C GLU A 238 2.40 -3.44 -20.33
N ALA A 239 1.79 -4.61 -20.61
CA ALA A 239 1.47 -5.58 -19.57
C ALA A 239 2.73 -6.08 -18.85
N GLU A 240 3.81 -6.34 -19.57
CA GLU A 240 5.09 -6.77 -18.97
C GLU A 240 5.69 -5.72 -18.02
N VAL A 241 5.59 -4.44 -18.38
CA VAL A 241 5.98 -3.33 -17.49
C VAL A 241 5.15 -3.35 -16.20
N VAL A 242 3.83 -3.57 -16.32
CA VAL A 242 2.92 -3.65 -15.17
C VAL A 242 3.23 -4.87 -14.29
N HIS A 243 3.60 -6.02 -14.86
CA HIS A 243 3.99 -7.20 -14.08
C HIS A 243 5.23 -6.95 -13.21
N ARG A 244 6.07 -6.00 -13.61
CA ARG A 244 7.29 -5.57 -12.90
C ARG A 244 7.10 -4.30 -12.07
N ILE A 245 5.86 -3.88 -11.79
CA ILE A 245 5.54 -2.65 -11.03
C ILE A 245 6.18 -2.58 -9.64
N THR A 246 6.54 -3.71 -9.02
CA THR A 246 7.31 -3.71 -7.76
C THR A 246 8.70 -3.07 -7.88
N LYS A 247 9.21 -2.95 -9.11
CA LYS A 247 10.48 -2.32 -9.49
C LYS A 247 10.25 -1.08 -10.35
N VAL A 248 9.10 -0.42 -10.19
CA VAL A 248 8.75 0.74 -11.04
C VAL A 248 9.82 1.83 -11.00
N ASP A 249 10.50 2.04 -9.88
CA ASP A 249 11.59 3.01 -9.78
C ASP A 249 12.77 2.70 -10.74
N GLU A 250 13.14 1.41 -10.86
CA GLU A 250 14.17 0.94 -11.81
C GLU A 250 13.75 1.21 -13.27
N ILE A 251 12.44 1.13 -13.55
CA ILE A 251 11.85 1.37 -14.88
C ILE A 251 11.80 2.88 -15.19
N LEU A 252 11.48 3.69 -14.17
CA LEU A 252 11.27 5.12 -14.30
C LEU A 252 12.58 5.92 -14.35
N GLU A 253 13.68 5.41 -13.77
CA GLU A 253 14.96 6.13 -13.74
C GLU A 253 15.51 6.46 -15.15
N PRO A 254 15.64 5.50 -16.09
CA PRO A 254 16.05 5.80 -17.47
C PRO A 254 15.09 6.75 -18.19
N LEU A 255 13.78 6.61 -17.92
CA LEU A 255 12.75 7.48 -18.47
C LEU A 255 12.90 8.92 -17.95
N ALA A 256 13.16 9.09 -16.65
CA ALA A 256 13.34 10.38 -16.02
C ALA A 256 14.60 11.09 -16.54
N MET A 257 15.69 10.34 -16.73
CA MET A 257 16.93 10.86 -17.32
C MET A 257 16.74 11.32 -18.77
N ARG A 258 16.00 10.54 -19.57
CA ARG A 258 15.84 10.82 -21.02
C ARG A 258 14.74 11.83 -21.34
N PHE A 259 13.63 11.79 -20.61
CA PHE A 259 12.39 12.51 -20.94
C PHE A 259 11.95 13.50 -19.86
N GLY A 260 12.65 13.56 -18.73
CA GLY A 260 12.35 14.43 -17.59
C GLY A 260 11.42 13.78 -16.56
N LYS A 261 11.48 14.29 -15.33
CA LYS A 261 10.71 13.77 -14.18
C LYS A 261 9.20 13.85 -14.37
N GLU A 262 8.71 14.88 -15.07
CA GLU A 262 7.28 15.04 -15.34
C GLU A 262 6.73 13.89 -16.18
N LYS A 263 7.42 13.53 -17.27
CA LYS A 263 7.04 12.39 -18.12
C LYS A 263 7.17 11.06 -17.38
N ALA A 264 8.21 10.88 -16.56
CA ALA A 264 8.33 9.69 -15.72
C ALA A 264 7.14 9.55 -14.75
N SER A 265 6.72 10.63 -14.10
CA SER A 265 5.54 10.62 -13.21
C SER A 265 4.24 10.32 -13.97
N GLN A 266 4.08 10.83 -15.20
CA GLN A 266 2.94 10.48 -16.05
C GLN A 266 2.95 8.99 -16.44
N ILE A 267 4.12 8.41 -16.73
CA ILE A 267 4.27 6.98 -16.98
C ILE A 267 3.94 6.16 -15.73
N GLU A 268 4.42 6.55 -14.56
CA GLU A 268 4.09 5.89 -13.30
C GLU A 268 2.57 5.83 -13.09
N LYS A 269 1.90 6.97 -13.29
CA LYS A 269 0.45 7.07 -13.25
C LYS A 269 -0.22 6.15 -14.28
N PHE A 270 0.30 6.12 -15.50
CA PHE A 270 -0.20 5.25 -16.57
C PHE A 270 -0.10 3.76 -16.19
N ILE A 271 1.04 3.31 -15.67
CA ILE A 271 1.27 1.92 -15.22
C ILE A 271 0.31 1.57 -14.07
N LYS A 272 0.14 2.46 -13.09
CA LYS A 272 -0.80 2.27 -11.96
C LYS A 272 -2.24 2.15 -12.42
N ILE A 273 -2.67 2.96 -13.40
CA ILE A 273 -4.02 2.84 -13.99
C ILE A 273 -4.21 1.46 -14.65
N GLN A 274 -3.21 0.96 -15.37
CA GLN A 274 -3.27 -0.36 -16.00
C GLN A 274 -3.35 -1.49 -14.95
N ALA A 275 -2.53 -1.43 -13.90
CA ALA A 275 -2.61 -2.35 -12.77
C ALA A 275 -4.02 -2.35 -12.15
N LYS A 276 -4.56 -1.16 -11.86
CA LYS A 276 -5.90 -1.00 -11.30
C LYS A 276 -7.00 -1.56 -12.23
N LEU A 277 -6.86 -1.40 -13.55
CA LEU A 277 -7.79 -2.00 -14.52
C LEU A 277 -7.79 -3.53 -14.46
N GLY A 278 -6.61 -4.16 -14.38
CA GLY A 278 -6.48 -5.61 -14.24
C GLY A 278 -7.13 -6.12 -12.95
N ILE A 279 -6.80 -5.49 -11.81
CA ILE A 279 -7.40 -5.86 -10.52
C ILE A 279 -8.92 -5.67 -10.57
N LEU A 280 -9.42 -4.53 -11.07
CA LEU A 280 -10.84 -4.22 -11.11
C LEU A 280 -11.62 -5.18 -12.03
N ARG A 281 -10.99 -5.66 -13.11
CA ARG A 281 -11.54 -6.70 -13.97
C ARG A 281 -11.73 -8.01 -13.21
N LYS A 282 -10.72 -8.46 -12.46
CA LYS A 282 -10.87 -9.65 -11.61
C LYS A 282 -11.90 -9.44 -10.50
N THR A 283 -11.94 -8.24 -9.92
CA THR A 283 -12.96 -7.86 -8.93
C THR A 283 -14.37 -7.99 -9.52
N LEU A 284 -14.61 -7.54 -10.76
CA LEU A 284 -15.90 -7.70 -11.45
C LEU A 284 -16.30 -9.17 -11.61
N GLU A 285 -15.36 -10.07 -11.93
CA GLU A 285 -15.64 -11.51 -12.05
C GLU A 285 -16.10 -12.13 -10.72
N LYS A 286 -15.64 -11.59 -9.59
CA LYS A 286 -15.93 -12.10 -8.24
C LYS A 286 -17.14 -11.46 -7.57
N LEU A 287 -17.53 -10.26 -8.01
CA LEU A 287 -18.64 -9.52 -7.41
C LEU A 287 -19.98 -10.20 -7.70
N GLN A 288 -20.83 -10.26 -6.66
CA GLN A 288 -22.15 -10.88 -6.74
C GLN A 288 -23.29 -9.84 -6.71
N ASP A 289 -23.00 -8.60 -6.30
CA ASP A 289 -23.99 -7.53 -6.13
C ASP A 289 -24.08 -6.70 -7.42
N GLU A 290 -25.27 -6.67 -8.05
CA GLU A 290 -25.48 -6.00 -9.34
C GLU A 290 -25.17 -4.50 -9.30
N ASN A 291 -25.50 -3.81 -8.19
CA ASN A 291 -25.21 -2.39 -8.06
C ASN A 291 -23.70 -2.15 -8.01
N LEU A 292 -22.96 -2.98 -7.27
CA LEU A 292 -21.50 -2.89 -7.20
C LEU A 292 -20.85 -3.23 -8.55
N LEU A 293 -21.42 -4.16 -9.31
CA LEU A 293 -20.98 -4.47 -10.67
C LEU A 293 -21.14 -3.27 -11.60
N GLU A 294 -22.28 -2.58 -11.54
CA GLU A 294 -22.54 -1.41 -12.37
C GLU A 294 -21.59 -0.25 -12.03
N ASP A 295 -21.39 0.03 -10.74
CA ASP A 295 -20.47 1.06 -10.26
C ASP A 295 -19.01 0.75 -10.63
N ALA A 296 -18.58 -0.51 -10.50
CA ALA A 296 -17.24 -0.92 -10.90
C ALA A 296 -17.03 -0.82 -12.43
N ARG A 297 -18.05 -1.11 -13.25
CA ARG A 297 -17.98 -0.88 -14.71
C ARG A 297 -17.85 0.61 -15.06
N LYS A 298 -18.56 1.48 -14.35
CA LYS A 298 -18.45 2.94 -14.51
C LYS A 298 -17.03 3.41 -14.16
N GLU A 299 -16.48 2.96 -13.05
CA GLU A 299 -15.10 3.25 -12.63
C GLU A 299 -14.07 2.73 -13.67
N MET A 300 -14.22 1.51 -14.20
CA MET A 300 -13.36 1.02 -15.27
C MET A 300 -13.41 1.89 -16.53
N ALA A 301 -14.60 2.40 -16.90
CA ALA A 301 -14.75 3.28 -18.05
C ALA A 301 -14.02 4.62 -17.84
N LEU A 302 -14.13 5.20 -16.63
CA LEU A 302 -13.40 6.42 -16.24
C LEU A 302 -11.88 6.20 -16.26
N LEU A 303 -11.40 5.09 -15.70
CA LEU A 303 -9.98 4.74 -15.70
C LEU A 303 -9.43 4.56 -17.12
N ARG A 304 -10.20 3.95 -18.04
CA ARG A 304 -9.80 3.86 -19.45
C ARG A 304 -9.70 5.21 -20.13
N GLN A 305 -10.64 6.12 -19.85
CA GLN A 305 -10.58 7.48 -20.38
C GLN A 305 -9.36 8.23 -19.85
N GLU A 306 -9.07 8.10 -18.55
CA GLU A 306 -7.90 8.71 -17.92
C GLU A 306 -6.60 8.11 -18.47
N MET A 307 -6.53 6.79 -18.62
CA MET A 307 -5.40 6.08 -19.23
C MET A 307 -5.13 6.62 -20.64
N ASP A 308 -6.17 6.75 -21.47
CA ASP A 308 -6.03 7.26 -22.84
C ASP A 308 -5.61 8.73 -22.86
N ALA A 309 -6.05 9.54 -21.90
CA ALA A 309 -5.61 10.93 -21.75
C ALA A 309 -4.12 11.03 -21.37
N VAL A 310 -3.68 10.23 -20.38
CA VAL A 310 -2.27 10.18 -19.96
C VAL A 310 -1.38 9.64 -21.09
N ARG A 311 -1.83 8.59 -21.79
CA ARG A 311 -1.12 8.03 -22.95
C ARG A 311 -0.88 9.09 -24.04
N LYS A 312 -1.88 9.95 -24.29
CA LYS A 312 -1.76 11.07 -25.22
C LYS A 312 -0.80 12.16 -24.73
N SER A 313 -0.81 12.50 -23.44
CA SER A 313 0.07 13.54 -22.89
C SER A 313 1.54 13.13 -22.89
N VAL A 314 1.82 11.86 -22.57
CA VAL A 314 3.16 11.27 -22.60
C VAL A 314 3.77 11.33 -24.02
N GLY A 315 2.94 11.02 -25.02
CA GLY A 315 3.28 11.06 -26.44
C GLY A 315 3.85 9.74 -26.98
N THR A 316 3.70 9.55 -28.30
CA THR A 316 4.01 8.28 -28.99
C THR A 316 5.45 7.82 -28.77
N TYR A 317 6.43 8.73 -28.85
CA TYR A 317 7.83 8.36 -28.74
C TYR A 317 8.20 7.80 -27.36
N THR A 318 7.73 8.45 -26.29
CA THR A 318 7.97 7.98 -24.91
C THR A 318 7.22 6.66 -24.67
N MET A 319 6.01 6.49 -25.21
CA MET A 319 5.28 5.21 -25.16
C MET A 319 5.96 4.08 -25.93
N MET A 320 6.57 4.37 -27.08
CA MET A 320 7.36 3.38 -27.82
C MET A 320 8.59 2.96 -27.02
N TYR A 321 9.28 3.92 -26.40
CA TYR A 321 10.41 3.61 -25.52
C TYR A 321 9.98 2.73 -24.34
N LEU A 322 8.88 3.08 -23.65
CA LEU A 322 8.32 2.28 -22.55
C LEU A 322 8.10 0.82 -22.96
N ARG A 323 7.44 0.61 -24.10
CA ARG A 323 7.16 -0.74 -24.63
C ARG A 323 8.42 -1.50 -24.99
N GLY A 324 9.48 -0.79 -25.37
CA GLY A 324 10.78 -1.37 -25.72
C GLY A 324 11.63 -1.79 -24.51
N ILE A 325 11.38 -1.26 -23.30
CA ILE A 325 12.21 -1.51 -22.10
C ILE A 325 12.42 -3.01 -21.83
N PHE A 326 11.40 -3.84 -22.07
CA PHE A 326 11.45 -5.28 -21.78
C PHE A 326 11.32 -6.18 -23.02
N MET A 327 11.25 -5.61 -24.23
CA MET A 327 11.22 -6.44 -25.45
C MET A 327 12.56 -7.14 -25.72
N GLU A 328 13.66 -6.69 -25.11
CA GLU A 328 15.00 -7.26 -25.27
C GLU A 328 15.20 -8.57 -24.49
N GLU A 329 14.49 -8.81 -23.38
CA GLU A 329 14.71 -10.03 -22.56
C GLU A 329 14.05 -11.30 -23.16
N ASP A 330 12.93 -11.16 -23.87
CA ASP A 330 12.14 -12.32 -24.36
C ASP A 330 12.16 -12.54 -25.88
N SER A 331 12.74 -11.63 -26.67
CA SER A 331 12.73 -11.79 -28.13
C SER A 331 14.06 -12.30 -28.68
N GLN A 332 14.11 -13.61 -28.93
CA GLN A 332 15.10 -14.21 -29.84
C GLN A 332 15.12 -13.50 -31.21
N LEU A 333 14.00 -12.84 -31.58
CA LEU A 333 13.81 -12.06 -32.79
C LEU A 333 14.69 -10.80 -32.85
N TRP A 334 14.80 -10.01 -31.78
CA TRP A 334 15.71 -8.85 -31.78
C TRP A 334 17.18 -9.30 -31.81
N GLY A 335 17.54 -10.33 -31.06
CA GLY A 335 18.88 -10.93 -31.14
C GLY A 335 19.21 -11.56 -32.51
N SER A 336 18.19 -11.94 -33.30
CA SER A 336 18.37 -12.42 -34.68
C SER A 336 18.45 -11.28 -35.70
N LEU A 337 17.71 -10.18 -35.49
CA LEU A 337 17.76 -8.99 -36.32
C LEU A 337 19.06 -8.22 -36.09
N GLU A 338 19.53 -8.12 -34.86
CA GLU A 338 20.81 -7.49 -34.53
C GLU A 338 21.98 -8.30 -35.12
N ARG A 339 21.95 -9.64 -35.01
CA ARG A 339 22.90 -10.51 -35.71
C ARG A 339 22.80 -10.40 -37.23
N GLY A 340 21.60 -10.37 -37.79
CA GLY A 340 21.37 -10.21 -39.22
C GLY A 340 21.85 -8.86 -39.76
N ILE A 341 21.64 -7.77 -39.02
CA ILE A 341 22.13 -6.43 -39.37
C ILE A 341 23.65 -6.36 -39.22
N ILE A 342 24.25 -7.01 -38.20
CA ILE A 342 25.70 -7.09 -38.04
C ILE A 342 26.33 -7.92 -39.16
N GLU A 343 25.77 -9.07 -39.50
CA GLU A 343 26.22 -9.90 -40.63
C GLU A 343 26.06 -9.17 -41.96
N GLU A 344 24.91 -8.52 -42.21
CA GLU A 344 24.68 -7.76 -43.43
C GLU A 344 25.64 -6.56 -43.53
N ARG A 345 25.99 -5.92 -42.41
CA ARG A 345 26.97 -4.82 -42.37
C ARG A 345 28.41 -5.31 -42.59
N LEU A 346 28.75 -6.51 -42.10
CA LEU A 346 30.04 -7.16 -42.35
C LEU A 346 30.17 -7.68 -43.80
N ILE A 347 29.06 -8.10 -44.40
CA ILE A 347 28.99 -8.57 -45.79
C ILE A 347 28.98 -7.39 -46.77
N SER A 348 28.25 -6.32 -46.47
CA SER A 348 28.13 -5.13 -47.33
C SER A 348 29.31 -4.17 -47.22
N HIS A 349 30.03 -4.15 -46.09
CA HIS A 349 31.26 -3.40 -45.90
C HIS A 349 32.34 -4.35 -45.36
N PRO A 350 33.00 -5.14 -46.21
CA PRO A 350 34.22 -5.81 -45.80
C PRO A 350 35.18 -4.73 -45.33
N VAL A 351 35.68 -4.84 -44.09
CA VAL A 351 36.76 -3.99 -43.59
C VAL A 351 37.89 -4.08 -44.62
N PRO A 352 38.25 -2.99 -45.30
CA PRO A 352 39.32 -3.06 -46.28
C PRO A 352 40.61 -3.38 -45.53
N GLU A 353 41.24 -4.51 -45.85
CA GLU A 353 42.65 -4.70 -45.59
C GLU A 353 43.41 -3.63 -46.38
N GLY A 354 43.70 -2.52 -45.71
CA GLY A 354 44.47 -1.42 -46.29
C GLY A 354 43.83 -0.05 -46.14
N GLY A 355 44.40 0.74 -45.22
CA GLY A 355 44.54 2.19 -45.44
C GLY A 355 43.27 3.05 -45.41
N GLY A 356 42.37 2.82 -44.46
CA GLY A 356 41.31 3.79 -44.14
C GLY A 356 41.81 4.91 -43.21
N LEU A 357 41.09 6.05 -43.17
CA LEU A 357 41.37 7.27 -42.40
C LEU A 357 41.71 7.01 -40.90
N TRP A 358 41.23 5.89 -40.35
CA TRP A 358 41.48 5.43 -38.99
C TRP A 358 42.86 4.78 -38.78
N GLY A 359 43.42 4.11 -39.81
CA GLY A 359 44.79 3.56 -39.74
C GLY A 359 45.88 4.64 -39.75
N LYS A 360 45.55 5.87 -40.20
CA LYS A 360 46.45 7.03 -40.13
C LYS A 360 46.42 7.75 -38.78
N LEU A 361 45.45 7.47 -37.92
CA LEU A 361 45.40 8.02 -36.55
C LEU A 361 46.30 7.24 -35.59
N ASP A 362 46.50 5.94 -35.82
CA ASP A 362 47.41 5.11 -35.02
C ASP A 362 48.91 5.42 -35.27
N GLU A 363 49.26 6.02 -36.41
CA GLU A 363 50.63 6.51 -36.65
C GLU A 363 50.95 7.83 -35.91
N VAL A 364 49.92 8.59 -35.50
CA VAL A 364 50.09 9.88 -34.80
C VAL A 364 50.32 9.69 -33.28
N ILE A 365 50.08 8.48 -32.76
CA ILE A 365 50.28 8.14 -31.35
C ILE A 365 51.42 7.11 -31.23
N LYS A 366 52.62 7.48 -31.70
CA LYS A 366 53.86 6.84 -31.21
C LYS A 366 54.64 7.85 -30.37
N PRO A 367 55.04 7.49 -29.13
CA PRO A 367 55.97 8.33 -28.37
C PRO A 367 57.32 8.37 -29.11
N PRO A 368 58.09 9.46 -29.01
CA PRO A 368 59.37 9.55 -29.70
C PRO A 368 60.32 8.48 -29.15
N ASN A 369 60.78 7.60 -30.04
CA ASN A 369 61.89 6.70 -29.74
C ASN A 369 63.13 7.53 -29.42
N SER A 370 63.81 7.10 -28.35
CA SER A 370 65.21 7.34 -28.06
C SER A 370 66.06 7.41 -29.33
N LEU A 371 66.76 8.53 -29.50
CA LEU A 371 67.96 8.59 -30.34
C LEU A 371 69.15 8.13 -29.49
N ASP A 372 69.94 7.25 -30.09
CA ASP A 372 71.22 6.75 -29.61
C ASP A 372 72.22 7.89 -29.37
N GLU A 373 72.86 7.89 -28.19
CA GLU A 373 74.31 8.01 -27.97
C GLU A 373 74.68 7.62 -26.52
#